data_AF-A0A2H5V2J1-F1
#
_entry.id   AF-A0A2H5V2J1-F1
#
_cell.length_a   1.000
_cell.length_b   1.000
_cell.length_c   1.000
_cell.angle_alpha   90.00
_cell.angle_beta   90.00
_cell.angle_gamma   90.00
#
_symmetry.space_group_name_H-M   'P 1'
#
loop_
_entity.id
_entity.type
_entity.pdbx_description
1 polymer ?
#
loop_
_entity_poly.entity_id
_entity_poly.type
_entity_poly.pdbx_seq_one_letter_code
_entity_poly.pdbx_strand_id
1 'polypeptide(L)'
;MDLSIEGLLVNLVLLLAGALIGLGVARAVKGLLLIIFALIILFFFGFTIAGIISPATVAALFGPLASLILEFLALLARYPAIAVGLLLGLIIGAIK
;
A
#
# COMPACT_ATOMS: atom_id res chain seq x y z
N MET A 1 -26.34 -20.82 -2.86
CA MET A 1 -25.95 -19.42 -2.57
C MET A 1 -27.19 -18.59 -2.79
N ASP A 2 -27.94 -18.32 -1.73
CA ASP A 2 -29.10 -17.44 -1.84
C ASP A 2 -28.60 -16.04 -2.19
N LEU A 3 -28.94 -15.59 -3.40
CA LEU A 3 -28.72 -14.21 -3.86
C LEU A 3 -29.75 -13.31 -3.18
N SER A 4 -29.67 -13.17 -1.85
CA SER A 4 -30.44 -12.14 -1.16
C SER A 4 -29.92 -10.77 -1.60
N ILE A 5 -30.83 -9.82 -1.82
CA ILE A 5 -30.49 -8.44 -2.22
C ILE A 5 -29.50 -7.81 -1.22
N GLU A 6 -29.62 -8.16 0.07
CA GLU A 6 -28.68 -7.77 1.12
C GLU A 6 -27.26 -8.28 0.88
N GLY A 7 -27.08 -9.55 0.53
CA GLY A 7 -25.75 -10.11 0.24
C GLY A 7 -25.08 -9.44 -0.96
N LEU A 8 -25.88 -9.05 -1.95
CA LEU A 8 -25.44 -8.32 -3.13
C LEU A 8 -24.98 -6.90 -2.78
N LEU A 9 -25.76 -6.18 -1.97
CA LEU A 9 -25.42 -4.84 -1.49
C LEU A 9 -24.16 -4.83 -0.62
N VAL A 10 -24.03 -5.78 0.30
CA VAL A 10 -22.84 -5.90 1.17
C VAL A 10 -21.59 -6.12 0.31
N ASN A 11 -21.63 -7.05 -0.64
CA ASN A 11 -20.48 -7.30 -1.53
C ASN A 11 -20.11 -6.09 -2.38
N LEU A 12 -21.09 -5.31 -2.84
CA LEU A 12 -20.84 -4.10 -3.63
C LEU A 12 -20.20 -2.99 -2.80
N VAL A 13 -20.65 -2.79 -1.55
CA VAL A 13 -20.02 -1.84 -0.62
C VAL A 13 -18.58 -2.26 -0.29
N LEU A 14 -18.35 -3.54 -0.03
CA LEU A 14 -17.01 -4.09 0.23
C LEU A 14 -16.07 -3.91 -0.97
N LEU A 15 -16.57 -4.11 -2.19
CA LEU A 15 -15.82 -3.89 -3.42
C LEU A 15 -15.41 -2.41 -3.58
N LEU A 16 -16.36 -1.48 -3.39
CA LEU A 16 -16.08 -0.04 -3.51
C LEU A 16 -15.12 0.45 -2.42
N ALA A 17 -15.30 -0.01 -1.18
CA ALA A 17 -14.39 0.30 -0.08
C ALA A 17 -12.98 -0.20 -0.39
N GLY A 18 -12.84 -1.45 -0.85
CA GLY A 18 -11.57 -2.00 -1.31
C GLY A 18 -10.93 -1.15 -2.40
N ALA A 19 -11.69 -0.76 -3.43
CA ALA A 19 -11.18 0.03 -4.55
C ALA A 19 -10.70 1.42 -4.15
N LEU A 20 -11.42 2.11 -3.27
CA LEU A 20 -11.00 3.42 -2.76
C LEU A 20 -9.73 3.30 -1.92
N ILE A 21 -9.65 2.29 -1.05
CA ILE A 21 -8.44 2.03 -0.25
C ILE A 21 -7.26 1.72 -1.16
N GLY A 22 -7.43 0.80 -2.12
CA GLY A 22 -6.38 0.42 -3.07
C GLY A 22 -5.84 1.62 -3.87
N LEU A 23 -6.73 2.52 -4.30
CA LEU A 23 -6.34 3.72 -5.02
C LEU A 23 -5.58 4.73 -4.15
N GLY A 24 -5.98 4.89 -2.89
CA GLY A 24 -5.27 5.70 -1.90
C GLY A 24 -3.88 5.14 -1.60
N VAL A 25 -3.78 3.83 -1.37
CA VAL A 25 -2.52 3.13 -1.11
C VAL A 25 -1.57 3.23 -2.29
N ALA A 26 -2.04 3.04 -3.53
CA ALA A 26 -1.19 3.17 -4.72
C ALA A 26 -0.51 4.54 -4.81
N ARG A 27 -1.28 5.62 -4.55
CA ARG A 27 -0.74 6.98 -4.53
C ARG A 27 0.25 7.21 -3.40
N ALA A 28 -0.05 6.70 -2.21
CA ALA A 28 0.86 6.79 -1.07
C ALA A 28 2.17 6.04 -1.34
N VAL A 29 2.12 4.84 -1.94
CA VAL A 29 3.30 4.08 -2.36
C VAL A 29 4.12 4.85 -3.40
N LYS A 30 3.48 5.45 -4.40
CA LYS A 30 4.16 6.30 -5.40
C LYS A 30 4.89 7.48 -4.73
N GLY A 31 4.23 8.16 -3.78
CA GLY A 31 4.86 9.22 -2.98
C GLY A 31 6.02 8.73 -2.12
N LEU A 32 5.86 7.59 -1.46
CA LEU A 32 6.91 6.97 -0.65
C LEU A 32 8.13 6.59 -1.50
N LEU A 33 7.91 6.03 -2.68
CA LEU A 33 8.97 5.71 -3.64
C LEU A 33 9.73 6.95 -4.09
N LEU A 34 9.04 8.08 -4.32
CA LEU A 34 9.69 9.36 -4.63
C LEU A 34 10.55 9.86 -3.47
N ILE A 35 10.09 9.74 -2.23
CA ILE A 35 10.87 10.09 -1.03
C ILE A 35 12.09 9.18 -0.91
N ILE A 36 11.92 7.87 -1.06
CA ILE A 36 13.03 6.91 -1.04
C ILE A 36 14.04 7.24 -2.14
N PHE A 37 13.57 7.53 -3.36
CA PHE A 37 14.44 7.90 -4.48
C PHE A 37 15.18 9.21 -4.22
N ALA A 38 14.50 10.22 -3.66
CA ALA A 38 15.13 11.47 -3.24
C ALA A 38 16.16 11.25 -2.14
N LEU A 39 15.90 10.35 -1.17
CA LEU A 39 16.85 9.96 -0.14
C LEU A 39 18.04 9.19 -0.72
N ILE A 40 17.83 8.34 -1.73
CA ILE A 40 18.92 7.64 -2.43
C ILE A 40 19.78 8.65 -3.19
N ILE A 41 19.17 9.58 -3.92
CA ILE A 41 19.89 10.67 -4.60
C ILE A 41 20.66 11.50 -3.57
N LEU A 42 20.01 11.96 -2.51
CA LEU A 42 20.64 12.70 -1.43
C LEU A 42 21.75 11.89 -0.75
N PHE A 43 21.60 10.58 -0.65
CA PHE A 43 22.64 9.69 -0.15
C PHE A 43 23.82 9.63 -1.11
N PHE A 44 23.62 9.43 -2.42
CA PHE A 44 24.71 9.42 -3.39
C PHE A 44 25.43 10.78 -3.45
N PHE A 45 24.69 11.88 -3.55
CA PHE A 45 25.27 13.24 -3.54
C PHE A 45 25.87 13.61 -2.17
N GLY A 46 25.21 13.25 -1.09
CA GLY A 46 25.65 13.48 0.29
C GLY A 46 26.88 12.67 0.65
N PHE A 47 26.99 11.41 0.20
CA PHE A 47 28.20 10.60 0.34
C PHE A 47 29.38 11.19 -0.44
N THR A 48 29.09 11.90 -1.54
CA THR A 48 30.10 12.65 -2.33
C THR A 48 30.60 13.91 -1.60
N ILE A 49 29.83 14.47 -0.64
CA ILE A 49 30.14 15.74 0.05
C ILE A 49 30.51 15.55 1.54
N ALA A 50 29.90 14.60 2.24
CA ALA A 50 30.07 14.29 3.65
C ALA A 50 29.72 12.81 3.89
N GLY A 51 30.72 11.94 3.88
CA GLY A 51 30.57 10.48 3.79
C GLY A 51 29.93 9.73 4.97
N ILE A 52 28.83 10.18 5.57
CA ILE A 52 28.15 9.43 6.66
C ILE A 52 26.63 9.66 6.66
N ILE A 53 25.87 8.70 6.12
CA ILE A 53 24.48 8.43 6.54
C ILE A 53 24.38 6.92 6.74
N SER A 54 23.99 6.46 7.93
CA SER A 54 23.95 5.03 8.25
C SER A 54 22.67 4.36 7.73
N PRO A 55 22.75 3.19 7.05
CA PRO A 55 21.58 2.45 6.55
C PRO A 55 20.59 2.02 7.64
N ALA A 56 21.07 1.88 8.88
CA ALA A 56 20.27 1.42 10.02
C ALA A 56 19.11 2.38 10.36
N THR A 57 19.33 3.69 10.17
CA THR A 57 18.33 4.73 10.45
C THR A 57 17.14 4.64 9.47
N VAL A 58 17.40 4.24 8.23
CA VAL A 58 16.36 4.05 7.20
C VAL A 58 15.57 2.77 7.46
N ALA A 59 16.25 1.67 7.83
CA ALA A 59 15.60 0.39 8.11
C ALA A 59 14.64 0.44 9.32
N ALA A 60 14.96 1.23 10.35
CA ALA A 60 14.13 1.36 11.56
C ALA A 60 12.74 1.98 11.30
N LEU A 61 12.59 2.78 10.24
CA LEU A 61 11.30 3.38 9.85
C LEU A 61 10.31 2.35 9.25
N PHE A 62 10.79 1.22 8.72
CA PHE A 62 9.96 0.24 8.02
C PHE A 62 9.61 -1.01 8.86
N GLY A 63 10.23 -1.19 10.03
CA GLY A 63 9.95 -2.33 10.92
C GLY A 63 8.47 -2.51 11.31
N PRO A 64 7.76 -1.44 11.72
CA PRO A 64 6.34 -1.51 12.06
C PRO A 64 5.41 -1.83 10.88
N LEU A 65 5.86 -1.60 9.64
CA LEU A 65 5.05 -1.87 8.45
C LEU A 65 4.85 -3.37 8.23
N ALA A 66 5.81 -4.20 8.62
CA ALA A 66 5.78 -5.64 8.34
C ALA A 66 4.65 -6.37 9.09
N SER A 67 4.36 -5.99 10.34
CA SER A 67 3.27 -6.59 11.13
C SER A 67 1.89 -6.16 10.62
N LEU A 68 1.75 -4.88 10.25
CA LEU A 68 0.53 -4.33 9.64
C LEU A 68 0.18 -5.02 8.32
N ILE A 69 1.18 -5.37 7.50
CA ILE A 69 0.96 -6.09 6.23
C ILE A 69 0.37 -7.48 6.46
N LEU A 70 0.85 -8.21 7.48
CA LEU A 70 0.37 -9.57 7.76
C LEU A 70 -1.09 -9.59 8.22
N GLU A 71 -1.48 -8.67 9.10
CA GLU A 71 -2.88 -8.52 9.52
C GLU A 71 -3.79 -8.12 8.35
N PHE A 72 -3.29 -7.24 7.49
CA PHE A 72 -4.01 -6.81 6.30
C PHE A 72 -4.24 -7.97 5.30
N LEU A 73 -3.21 -8.80 5.08
CA LEU A 73 -3.33 -9.99 4.23
C LEU A 73 -4.33 -11.02 4.80
N ALA A 74 -4.38 -11.19 6.12
CA ALA A 74 -5.36 -12.06 6.76
C ALA A 74 -6.80 -11.55 6.58
N LEU A 75 -7.00 -10.21 6.57
CA LEU A 75 -8.29 -9.58 6.33
C LEU A 75 -8.74 -9.73 4.87
N LEU A 76 -7.81 -9.62 3.90
CA LEU A 76 -8.10 -9.90 2.48
C LEU A 76 -8.51 -11.36 2.23
N ALA A 77 -7.86 -12.32 2.92
CA ALA A 77 -8.20 -13.73 2.79
C ALA A 77 -9.62 -14.04 3.31
N ARG A 78 -10.11 -13.26 4.29
CA ARG A 78 -11.44 -13.43 4.89
C ARG A 78 -12.57 -12.76 4.10
N TYR A 79 -12.26 -11.73 3.31
CA TYR A 79 -13.24 -10.96 2.53
C TYR A 79 -12.82 -10.81 1.06
N PRO A 80 -13.19 -11.76 0.18
CA PRO A 80 -12.72 -11.77 -1.21
C PRO A 80 -13.21 -10.57 -2.03
N ALA A 81 -14.39 -10.02 -1.74
CA ALA A 81 -14.90 -8.83 -2.42
C ALA A 81 -14.04 -7.58 -2.15
N ILE A 82 -13.56 -7.41 -0.90
CA ILE A 82 -12.63 -6.32 -0.54
C ILE A 82 -11.32 -6.50 -1.30
N ALA A 83 -10.78 -7.73 -1.31
CA ALA A 83 -9.52 -8.04 -1.99
C ALA A 83 -9.55 -7.68 -3.48
N VAL A 84 -10.62 -8.05 -4.19
CA VAL A 84 -10.81 -7.72 -5.61
C VAL A 84 -10.91 -6.20 -5.80
N GLY A 85 -11.68 -5.52 -4.96
CA GLY A 85 -11.76 -4.06 -4.97
C GLY A 85 -10.39 -3.43 -4.80
N LEU A 86 -9.62 -3.91 -3.82
CA LEU A 86 -8.30 -3.38 -3.49
C LEU A 86 -7.29 -3.55 -4.62
N LEU A 87 -7.30 -4.71 -5.28
CA LEU A 87 -6.46 -4.96 -6.46
C LEU A 87 -6.82 -4.02 -7.61
N LEU A 88 -8.11 -3.84 -7.90
CA LEU A 88 -8.56 -2.90 -8.94
C LEU A 88 -8.12 -1.46 -8.62
N GLY A 89 -8.33 -1.03 -7.38
CA GLY A 89 -7.89 0.28 -6.89
C GLY A 89 -6.38 0.48 -7.03
N LEU A 90 -5.59 -0.53 -6.65
CA LEU A 90 -4.13 -0.52 -6.77
C LEU A 90 -3.67 -0.41 -8.22
N ILE A 91 -4.22 -1.22 -9.12
CA ILE A 91 -3.87 -1.22 -10.54
C ILE A 91 -4.19 0.14 -11.16
N ILE A 92 -5.40 0.67 -10.92
CA ILE A 92 -5.82 1.97 -11.46
C ILE A 92 -4.92 3.10 -10.93
N GLY A 93 -4.63 3.08 -9.62
CA GLY A 93 -3.78 4.08 -8.98
C GLY A 93 -2.29 3.95 -9.32
N ALA A 94 -1.83 2.80 -9.78
CA ALA A 94 -0.47 2.61 -10.27
C ALA A 94 -0.29 3.11 -11.72
N ILE A 95 -1.32 2.95 -12.56
CA ILE A 95 -1.30 3.37 -13.97
C ILE A 95 -1.43 4.90 -14.10
N LYS A 96 -2.16 5.57 -13.21
CA LYS A 96 -2.34 7.03 -13.17
C LYS A 96 -1.43 7.69 -12.14
#